data_AF-A3MS80-F1
#
_entry.id   AF-A3MS80-F1
#
_cell.length_a   1.000
_cell.length_b   1.000
_cell.length_c   1.000
_cell.angle_alpha   90.00
_cell.angle_beta   90.00
_cell.angle_gamma   90.00
#
_symmetry.space_group_name_H-M   'P 1'
#
loop_
_entity.id
_entity.type
_entity.pdbx_description
1 polymer ?
#
loop_
_entity_poly.entity_id
_entity_poly.type
_entity_poly.pdbx_seq_one_letter_code
_entity_poly.pdbx_strand_id
1 'polypeptide(L)'
;MATLPVEYLRTTRLFREKAGDVEIISFEVPTHKYFSRGEVPYLATALDVDLRKLENMISDMKYGRVAVEKLWAYRLDGDMIRESKKVLLPDLASNPVDGEVEEYEDFKVLKIHVGSLRELVRIYVRQRPSFKEVVVYRRPPHPALVRYVAYL
;
A
#
# COMPACT_ATOMS: atom_id res chain seq x y z
N MET A 1 -2.61 -33.70 2.50
CA MET A 1 -1.78 -32.47 2.46
C MET A 1 -2.41 -31.47 3.41
N ALA A 2 -1.74 -31.15 4.52
CA ALA A 2 -2.19 -30.06 5.38
C ALA A 2 -1.89 -28.74 4.65
N THR A 3 -2.92 -28.12 4.08
CA THR A 3 -2.82 -26.75 3.58
C THR A 3 -2.58 -25.85 4.79
N LEU A 4 -1.41 -25.24 4.85
CA LEU A 4 -1.15 -24.15 5.80
C LEU A 4 -2.30 -23.14 5.70
N PRO A 5 -2.82 -22.63 6.83
CA PRO A 5 -3.89 -21.64 6.80
C PRO A 5 -3.48 -20.45 5.92
N VAL A 6 -4.41 -19.97 5.09
CA VAL A 6 -4.15 -18.84 4.20
C VAL A 6 -3.81 -17.61 5.05
N GLU A 7 -2.54 -17.25 5.07
CA GLU A 7 -2.05 -16.06 5.76
C GLU A 7 -2.14 -14.86 4.81
N TYR A 8 -3.12 -13.99 5.07
CA TYR A 8 -3.36 -12.77 4.30
C TYR A 8 -2.40 -11.63 4.65
N LEU A 9 -1.75 -11.65 5.82
CA LEU A 9 -0.79 -10.62 6.26
C LEU A 9 0.57 -11.23 6.56
N ARG A 10 1.61 -10.75 5.87
CA ARG A 10 2.97 -11.27 6.01
C ARG A 10 3.96 -10.15 6.28
N THR A 11 5.04 -10.47 7.00
CA THR A 11 6.20 -9.58 7.08
C THR A 11 7.01 -9.75 5.79
N THR A 12 7.20 -8.67 5.04
CA THR A 12 8.04 -8.69 3.83
C THR A 12 9.42 -8.12 4.11
N ARG A 13 10.35 -8.35 3.18
CA ARG A 13 11.72 -7.88 3.31
C ARG A 13 11.76 -6.35 3.26
N LEU A 14 12.62 -5.78 4.11
CA LEU A 14 12.99 -4.37 4.08
C LEU A 14 14.24 -4.15 3.21
N PHE A 15 14.29 -3.00 2.58
CA PHE A 15 15.33 -2.55 1.66
C PHE A 15 15.73 -1.14 2.07
N ARG A 16 17.04 -0.87 2.13
CA ARG A 16 17.54 0.49 2.11
C ARG A 16 17.73 0.89 0.66
N GLU A 17 17.20 2.04 0.29
CA GLU A 17 17.31 2.56 -1.06
C GLU A 17 17.53 4.07 -1.04
N LYS A 18 18.14 4.58 -2.11
CA LYS A 18 18.36 6.00 -2.29
C LYS A 18 17.27 6.59 -3.19
N ALA A 19 16.49 7.52 -2.66
CA ALA A 19 15.49 8.28 -3.42
C ALA A 19 15.95 9.74 -3.51
N GLY A 20 16.43 10.14 -4.69
CA GLY A 20 17.15 11.41 -4.85
C GLY A 20 18.46 11.37 -4.04
N ASP A 21 18.60 12.30 -3.10
CA ASP A 21 19.74 12.36 -2.17
C ASP A 21 19.44 11.83 -0.76
N VAL A 22 18.25 11.25 -0.56
CA VAL A 22 17.81 10.74 0.75
C VAL A 22 17.87 9.22 0.75
N GLU A 23 18.43 8.63 1.81
CA GLU A 23 18.34 7.21 2.08
C GLU A 23 17.04 6.93 2.85
N ILE A 24 16.22 6.00 2.34
CA ILE A 24 14.95 5.61 2.94
C ILE A 24 14.88 4.10 3.13
N ILE A 25 14.07 3.67 4.10
CA ILE A 25 13.74 2.26 4.31
C ILE A 25 12.42 1.97 3.62
N SER A 26 12.39 0.95 2.77
CA SER A 26 11.20 0.52 2.03
C SER A 26 10.94 -0.96 2.22
N PHE A 27 9.68 -1.37 2.11
CA PHE A 27 9.28 -2.76 2.15
C PHE A 27 8.83 -3.24 0.77
N GLU A 28 8.98 -4.55 0.52
CA GLU A 28 8.45 -5.17 -0.69
C GLU A 28 6.93 -5.34 -0.60
N VAL A 29 6.24 -4.84 -1.62
CA VAL A 29 4.80 -5.00 -1.79
C VAL A 29 4.53 -6.24 -2.65
N PRO A 30 3.81 -7.25 -2.13
CA PRO A 30 3.42 -8.41 -2.92
C PRO A 30 2.46 -8.03 -4.05
N THR A 31 2.64 -8.65 -5.22
CA THR A 31 1.82 -8.37 -6.42
C THR A 31 0.33 -8.58 -6.20
N HIS A 32 -0.08 -9.70 -5.59
CA HIS A 32 -1.50 -10.06 -5.37
C HIS A 32 -1.62 -11.09 -4.23
N LYS A 33 -2.86 -11.46 -3.86
CA LYS A 33 -3.27 -12.51 -2.88
C LYS A 33 -3.02 -12.23 -1.39
N TYR A 34 -1.89 -11.64 -1.03
CA TYR A 34 -1.58 -11.33 0.37
C TYR A 34 -1.01 -9.93 0.50
N PHE A 35 -1.06 -9.43 1.72
CA PHE A 35 -0.64 -8.11 2.12
C PHE A 35 0.69 -8.18 2.87
N SER A 36 1.57 -7.23 2.62
CA SER A 36 2.63 -6.91 3.56
C SER A 36 2.03 -6.17 4.75
N ARG A 37 2.53 -6.43 5.96
CA ARG A 37 2.20 -5.62 7.15
C ARG A 37 2.49 -4.13 6.94
N GLY A 38 3.49 -3.80 6.12
CA GLY A 38 3.79 -2.41 5.75
C GLY A 38 2.68 -1.72 4.94
N GLU A 39 1.74 -2.45 4.34
CA GLU A 39 0.60 -1.87 3.62
C GLU A 39 -0.53 -1.45 4.56
N VAL A 40 -0.60 -2.01 5.77
CA VAL A 40 -1.70 -1.72 6.71
C VAL A 40 -1.73 -0.24 7.10
N PRO A 41 -0.61 0.43 7.45
CA PRO A 41 -0.61 1.87 7.70
C PRO A 41 -1.14 2.71 6.52
N TYR A 42 -0.82 2.34 5.28
CA TYR A 42 -1.32 3.03 4.09
C TYR A 42 -2.84 2.93 3.98
N LEU A 43 -3.35 1.70 4.08
CA LEU A 43 -4.78 1.43 3.97
C LEU A 43 -5.57 2.02 5.15
N ALA A 44 -5.03 1.94 6.37
CA ALA A 44 -5.63 2.51 7.57
C ALA A 44 -5.80 4.03 7.44
N THR A 45 -4.74 4.71 7.01
CA THR A 45 -4.76 6.16 6.76
C THR A 45 -5.71 6.53 5.62
N ALA A 46 -5.70 5.75 4.54
CA ALA A 46 -6.54 6.00 3.37
C ALA A 46 -8.04 5.80 3.64
N LEU A 47 -8.39 4.80 4.44
CA LEU A 47 -9.77 4.40 4.72
C LEU A 47 -10.33 5.05 5.98
N ASP A 48 -9.51 5.78 6.73
CA ASP A 48 -9.81 6.36 8.05
C ASP A 48 -10.28 5.28 9.05
N VAL A 49 -9.47 4.23 9.17
CA VAL A 49 -9.73 3.07 10.03
C VAL A 49 -8.53 2.85 10.95
N ASP A 50 -8.80 2.53 12.22
CA ASP A 50 -7.76 2.15 13.17
C ASP A 50 -6.88 1.01 12.63
N LEU A 51 -5.56 1.14 12.84
CA LEU A 51 -4.56 0.23 12.31
C LEU A 51 -4.78 -1.22 12.79
N ARG A 52 -5.04 -1.41 14.09
CA ARG A 52 -5.25 -2.76 14.66
C ARG A 52 -6.57 -3.36 14.19
N LYS A 53 -7.62 -2.53 14.10
CA LYS A 53 -8.91 -2.94 13.55
C LYS A 53 -8.74 -3.43 12.12
N LEU A 54 -8.07 -2.67 11.26
CA LEU A 54 -7.85 -3.07 9.87
C LEU A 54 -7.01 -4.34 9.77
N GLU A 55 -5.96 -4.47 10.58
CA GLU A 55 -5.12 -5.67 10.62
C GLU A 55 -5.93 -6.94 10.96
N ASN A 56 -6.83 -6.84 11.94
CA ASN A 56 -7.74 -7.91 12.31
C ASN A 56 -8.71 -8.24 11.16
N MET A 57 -9.29 -7.21 10.52
CA MET A 57 -10.22 -7.41 9.40
C MET A 57 -9.57 -8.12 8.21
N ILE A 58 -8.31 -7.80 7.89
CA ILE A 58 -7.56 -8.50 6.84
C ILE A 58 -7.22 -9.94 7.27
N SER A 59 -6.83 -10.14 8.53
CA SER A 59 -6.52 -11.48 9.07
C SER A 59 -7.74 -12.40 9.07
N ASP A 60 -8.93 -11.85 9.32
CA ASP A 60 -10.20 -12.58 9.36
C ASP A 60 -10.75 -12.92 7.98
N MET A 61 -10.13 -12.44 6.90
CA MET A 61 -10.52 -12.81 5.53
C MET A 61 -10.42 -14.32 5.27
N LYS A 62 -9.59 -15.04 6.04
CA LYS A 62 -9.54 -16.52 6.04
C LYS A 62 -10.85 -17.19 6.41
N TYR A 63 -11.77 -16.47 7.06
CA TYR A 63 -13.11 -16.94 7.40
C TYR A 63 -14.16 -16.56 6.33
N GLY A 64 -13.74 -16.02 5.18
CA GLY A 64 -14.61 -15.74 4.03
C GLY A 64 -15.23 -14.33 3.99
N ARG A 65 -14.98 -13.48 5.00
CA ARG A 65 -15.42 -12.07 4.98
C ARG A 65 -14.35 -11.21 4.32
N VAL A 66 -14.61 -10.73 3.11
CA VAL A 66 -13.67 -9.88 2.36
C VAL A 66 -13.80 -8.43 2.83
N ALA A 67 -12.82 -7.96 3.59
CA ALA A 67 -12.73 -6.57 4.04
C ALA A 67 -12.02 -5.68 3.00
N VAL A 68 -10.86 -6.14 2.52
CA VAL A 68 -10.04 -5.45 1.53
C VAL A 68 -9.49 -6.47 0.54
N GLU A 69 -9.53 -6.16 -0.74
CA GLU A 69 -8.95 -6.96 -1.81
C GLU A 69 -7.83 -6.17 -2.50
N LYS A 70 -6.64 -6.76 -2.59
CA LYS A 70 -5.55 -6.23 -3.43
C LYS A 70 -5.73 -6.77 -4.84
N LEU A 71 -5.97 -5.87 -5.79
CA LEU A 71 -6.10 -6.24 -7.20
C LEU A 71 -4.72 -6.49 -7.82
N TRP A 72 -3.78 -5.57 -7.62
CA TRP A 72 -2.43 -5.68 -8.19
C TRP A 72 -1.44 -4.68 -7.59
N ALA A 73 -0.15 -4.96 -7.76
CA ALA A 73 0.97 -4.06 -7.50
C ALA A 73 1.99 -4.16 -8.63
N TYR A 74 2.29 -3.05 -9.31
CA TYR A 74 3.22 -3.03 -10.45
C TYR A 74 4.22 -1.87 -10.40
N ARG A 75 5.44 -2.15 -10.87
CA ARG A 75 6.46 -1.14 -11.20
C ARG A 75 6.18 -0.58 -12.60
N LEU A 76 6.27 0.74 -12.75
CA LEU A 76 6.00 1.43 -14.01
C LEU A 76 7.22 1.59 -14.91
N ASP A 77 8.42 1.35 -14.38
CA ASP A 77 9.70 1.33 -15.12
C ASP A 77 10.18 -0.11 -15.42
N GLY A 78 9.34 -1.12 -15.17
CA GLY A 78 9.60 -2.51 -15.49
C GLY A 78 8.96 -2.90 -16.81
N ASP A 79 9.58 -3.83 -17.54
CA ASP A 79 8.93 -4.49 -18.67
C ASP A 79 7.87 -5.46 -18.10
N MET A 80 6.60 -5.11 -18.27
CA MET A 80 5.46 -5.87 -17.74
C MET A 80 5.41 -7.32 -18.25
N ILE A 81 6.11 -7.63 -19.35
CA ILE A 81 6.09 -8.94 -20.00
C ILE A 81 7.29 -9.80 -19.58
N ARG A 82 8.45 -9.19 -19.27
CA ARG A 82 9.73 -9.91 -19.12
C ARG A 82 10.28 -9.98 -17.70
N GLU A 83 10.09 -8.92 -16.89
CA GLU A 83 10.62 -8.88 -15.52
C GLU A 83 9.69 -8.12 -14.58
N SER A 84 9.04 -8.84 -13.67
CA SER A 84 8.32 -8.22 -12.56
C SER A 84 9.32 -7.67 -11.54
N LYS A 85 9.80 -6.44 -11.75
CA LYS A 85 10.56 -5.70 -10.73
C LYS A 85 9.74 -5.59 -9.45
N LYS A 86 10.43 -5.69 -8.30
CA LYS A 86 9.79 -5.57 -6.98
C LYS A 86 9.17 -4.19 -6.81
N VAL A 87 7.91 -4.17 -6.40
CA VAL A 87 7.27 -2.94 -5.94
C VAL A 87 7.79 -2.66 -4.53
N LEU A 88 8.30 -1.45 -4.32
CA LEU A 88 8.78 -1.00 -3.04
C LEU A 88 7.92 0.20 -2.62
N LEU A 89 7.48 0.24 -1.37
CA LEU A 89 6.89 1.43 -0.76
C LEU A 89 7.69 1.80 0.50
N PRO A 90 7.82 3.10 0.83
CA PRO A 90 8.51 3.51 2.04
C PRO A 90 7.82 2.92 3.28
N ASP A 91 8.61 2.39 4.21
CA ASP A 91 8.06 1.92 5.47
C ASP A 91 7.70 3.12 6.35
N LEU A 92 6.40 3.34 6.59
CA LEU A 92 5.94 4.54 7.30
C LEU A 92 6.36 4.57 8.78
N ALA A 93 6.75 3.43 9.35
CA ALA A 93 7.21 3.34 10.74
C ALA A 93 8.72 3.62 10.89
N SER A 94 9.51 3.29 9.86
CA SER A 94 10.98 3.39 9.89
C SER A 94 11.53 4.69 9.29
N ASN A 95 10.67 5.57 8.75
CA ASN A 95 11.09 6.84 8.18
C ASN A 95 10.39 8.02 8.88
N PRO A 96 10.99 9.22 8.87
CA PRO A 96 10.28 10.44 9.21
C PRO A 96 9.21 10.72 8.14
N VAL A 97 7.94 10.72 8.54
CA VAL A 97 6.81 10.89 7.63
C VAL A 97 5.98 12.09 8.02
N ASP A 98 5.55 12.84 7.01
CA ASP A 98 4.55 13.89 7.12
C ASP A 98 3.53 13.73 5.98
N GLY A 99 2.37 14.37 6.07
CA GLY A 99 1.34 14.24 5.04
C GLY A 99 0.39 15.41 4.91
N GLU A 100 -0.10 15.59 3.69
CA GLU A 100 -1.12 16.57 3.33
C GLU A 100 -2.34 15.82 2.77
N VAL A 101 -3.54 16.32 3.07
CA VAL A 101 -4.80 15.76 2.59
C VAL A 101 -5.54 16.79 1.75
N GLU A 102 -5.91 16.40 0.54
CA GLU A 102 -6.84 17.14 -0.31
C GLU A 102 -8.15 16.35 -0.40
N GLU A 103 -9.24 16.93 0.07
CA GLU A 103 -10.57 16.33 0.01
C GLU A 103 -11.43 17.03 -1.05
N TYR A 104 -12.11 16.22 -1.84
CA TYR A 104 -13.08 16.59 -2.87
C TYR A 104 -14.36 15.79 -2.59
N GLU A 105 -15.46 16.13 -3.26
CA GLU A 105 -16.79 15.58 -2.96
C GLU A 105 -16.84 14.03 -2.92
N ASP A 106 -16.31 13.36 -3.95
CA ASP A 106 -16.29 11.88 -4.05
C ASP A 106 -14.88 11.27 -4.02
N PHE A 107 -13.87 12.09 -3.71
CA PHE A 107 -12.47 11.76 -3.95
C PHE A 107 -11.55 12.41 -2.93
N LYS A 108 -10.55 11.67 -2.48
CA LYS A 108 -9.55 12.13 -1.52
C LYS A 108 -8.16 11.79 -2.02
N VAL A 109 -7.24 12.74 -1.89
CA VAL A 109 -5.82 12.55 -2.19
C VAL A 109 -5.01 12.74 -0.92
N LEU A 110 -4.30 11.70 -0.51
CA LEU A 110 -3.32 11.78 0.55
C LEU A 110 -1.94 11.88 -0.08
N LYS A 111 -1.19 12.91 0.29
CA LYS A 111 0.20 13.10 -0.13
C LYS A 111 1.08 12.75 1.04
N ILE A 112 2.01 11.82 0.84
CA ILE A 112 2.95 11.36 1.86
C ILE A 112 4.33 11.90 1.51
N HIS A 113 4.90 12.65 2.44
CA HIS A 113 6.27 13.14 2.41
C HIS A 113 7.14 12.22 3.26
N VAL A 114 8.38 11.94 2.82
CA VAL A 114 9.32 11.07 3.52
C VAL A 114 10.66 11.79 3.67
N GLY A 115 11.01 12.18 4.89
CA GLY A 115 12.12 13.09 5.14
C GLY A 115 11.93 14.41 4.38
N SER A 116 12.92 14.78 3.56
CA SER A 116 12.84 15.97 2.69
C SER A 116 12.14 15.70 1.34
N LEU A 117 11.76 14.45 1.04
CA LEU A 117 11.11 14.10 -0.22
C LEU A 117 9.63 14.42 -0.15
N ARG A 118 9.21 15.47 -0.87
CA ARG A 118 7.81 15.89 -0.88
C ARG A 118 6.99 15.01 -1.84
N GLU A 119 5.84 14.53 -1.36
CA GLU A 119 4.86 13.78 -2.14
C GLU A 119 5.46 12.53 -2.82
N LEU A 120 6.38 11.84 -2.14
CA LEU A 120 6.99 10.62 -2.66
C LEU A 120 5.93 9.54 -2.94
N VAL A 121 4.89 9.50 -2.11
CA VAL A 121 3.71 8.67 -2.34
C VAL A 121 2.46 9.53 -2.37
N ARG A 122 1.54 9.20 -3.28
CA ARG A 122 0.19 9.73 -3.33
C ARG A 122 -0.80 8.58 -3.22
N ILE A 123 -1.79 8.71 -2.36
CA ILE A 123 -2.88 7.76 -2.24
C ILE A 123 -4.15 8.44 -2.74
N TYR A 124 -4.77 7.82 -3.73
CA TYR A 124 -6.04 8.25 -4.27
C TYR A 124 -7.12 7.35 -3.70
N VAL A 125 -8.13 7.94 -3.08
CA VAL A 125 -9.27 7.24 -2.50
C VAL A 125 -10.52 7.74 -3.20
N ARG A 126 -11.29 6.83 -3.80
CA ARG A 126 -12.53 7.16 -4.50
C ARG A 126 -13.69 6.38 -3.90
N GLN A 127 -14.73 7.09 -3.47
CA GLN A 127 -15.94 6.46 -3.01
C GLN A 127 -16.72 5.89 -4.19
N ARG A 128 -17.18 4.64 -4.08
CA ARG A 128 -18.13 4.01 -5.01
C ARG A 128 -19.38 3.58 -4.22
N PRO A 129 -20.50 3.27 -4.90
CA PRO A 129 -21.73 2.85 -4.22
C PRO A 129 -21.58 1.62 -3.31
N SER A 130 -20.64 0.72 -3.62
CA SER A 130 -20.49 -0.57 -2.91
C SER A 130 -19.11 -0.82 -2.31
N PHE A 131 -18.14 0.08 -2.53
CA PHE A 131 -16.77 -0.06 -2.05
C PHE A 131 -16.01 1.27 -2.12
N LYS A 132 -14.85 1.34 -1.46
CA LYS A 132 -13.86 2.39 -1.66
C LYS A 132 -12.72 1.84 -2.51
N GLU A 133 -12.36 2.58 -3.55
CA GLU A 133 -11.20 2.28 -4.38
C GLU A 133 -9.98 3.04 -3.83
N VAL A 134 -8.89 2.32 -3.55
CA VAL A 134 -7.64 2.91 -3.06
C VAL A 134 -6.53 2.62 -4.05
N VAL A 135 -5.89 3.67 -4.57
CA VAL A 135 -4.74 3.56 -5.47
C VAL A 135 -3.56 4.28 -4.85
N VAL A 136 -2.51 3.52 -4.53
CA VAL A 136 -1.24 4.04 -4.04
C VAL A 136 -0.31 4.21 -5.23
N TYR A 137 0.12 5.44 -5.49
CA TYR A 137 1.11 5.80 -6.48
C TYR A 137 2.40 6.23 -5.81
N ARG A 138 3.48 5.54 -6.14
CA ARG A 138 4.84 5.92 -5.75
C ARG A 138 5.51 6.66 -6.91
N ARG A 139 6.13 7.79 -6.61
CA ARG A 139 6.92 8.59 -7.56
C ARG A 139 8.32 8.00 -7.82
N PRO A 140 9.05 8.51 -8.84
CA PRO A 140 10.45 8.19 -9.06
C PRO A 140 11.31 8.30 -7.78
N PRO A 141 12.41 7.52 -7.66
CA PRO A 141 13.11 6.81 -8.74
C PRO A 141 12.53 5.44 -9.12
N HIS A 142 11.53 4.98 -8.36
CA HIS A 142 11.00 3.63 -8.44
C HIS A 142 9.49 3.69 -8.58
N PRO A 143 9.00 4.21 -9.72
CA PRO A 143 7.59 4.51 -9.87
C PRO A 143 6.78 3.22 -9.82
N ALA A 144 5.71 3.22 -9.03
CA ALA A 144 4.87 2.05 -8.83
C ALA A 144 3.41 2.44 -8.60
N LEU A 145 2.51 1.52 -8.93
CA LEU A 145 1.10 1.62 -8.61
C LEU A 145 0.66 0.37 -7.86
N VAL A 146 -0.16 0.57 -6.83
CA VAL A 146 -0.82 -0.51 -6.08
C VAL A 146 -2.30 -0.18 -5.98
N ARG A 147 -3.16 -1.15 -6.27
CA ARG A 147 -4.62 -0.94 -6.26
C ARG A 147 -5.33 -1.91 -5.34
N TYR A 148 -6.23 -1.35 -4.54
CA TYR A 148 -7.06 -2.06 -3.59
C TYR A 148 -8.53 -1.67 -3.73
N VAL A 149 -9.40 -2.57 -3.31
CA VAL A 149 -10.82 -2.36 -3.14
C VAL A 149 -11.18 -2.68 -1.69
N ALA A 150 -11.84 -1.77 -0.99
CA ALA A 150 -12.25 -1.95 0.39
C ALA A 150 -13.78 -1.92 0.50
N TYR A 151 -14.35 -2.95 1.14
CA TYR A 151 -15.81 -3.13 1.30
C TYR A 151 -16.27 -2.74 2.72
N LEU A 152 -15.56 -1.75 3.31
CA LEU A 152 -15.74 -1.28 4.69
C LEU A 152 -16.86 -0.25 4.83
#